data_AF-A0AA36H4E7-F1
#
_entry.id   AF-A0AA36H4E7-F1
#
_cell.length_a   1.000
_cell.length_b   1.000
_cell.length_c   1.000
_cell.angle_alpha   90.00
_cell.angle_beta   90.00
_cell.angle_gamma   90.00
#
_symmetry.space_group_name_H-M   'P 1'
#
loop_
_entity.id
_entity.type
_entity.pdbx_description
1 polymer ?
#
loop_
_entity_poly.entity_id
_entity_poly.type
_entity_poly.pdbx_seq_one_letter_code
_entity_poly.pdbx_strand_id
1 'polypeptide(L)' 'MERFQTVVITSGTLSPLETYPKILDFEPAVMASLTMTLARPCLSPLVVARGNDQVAMTFRLNQGTTLM' A
#
# COMPACT_ATOMS: atom_id res chain seq x y z
N MET A 1 15.58 27.08 -11.80
CA MET A 1 14.25 27.67 -12.11
C MET A 1 13.23 26.61 -11.76
N GLU A 2 12.52 26.78 -10.64
CA GLU A 2 11.38 25.92 -10.32
C GLU A 2 10.23 26.32 -11.24
N ARG A 3 9.70 25.35 -12.01
CA ARG A 3 8.78 25.62 -13.12
C ARG A 3 7.38 26.04 -12.64
N PHE A 4 7.03 25.67 -11.41
CA PHE A 4 5.72 25.89 -10.82
C PHE A 4 5.88 26.33 -9.37
N GLN A 5 5.04 27.25 -8.92
CA GLN A 5 5.01 27.72 -7.53
C GLN A 5 4.42 26.67 -6.57
N THR A 6 3.51 25.82 -7.06
CA THR A 6 2.84 24.80 -6.24
C THR A 6 2.52 23.59 -7.10
N VAL A 7 2.83 22.39 -6.57
CA VAL A 7 2.53 21.11 -7.18
C VAL A 7 1.72 20.29 -6.18
N VAL A 8 0.58 19.74 -6.63
CA VAL A 8 -0.29 18.90 -5.80
C VAL A 8 -0.22 17.47 -6.33
N ILE A 9 0.22 16.55 -5.48
CA ILE A 9 0.27 15.10 -5.79
C ILE A 9 -0.95 14.44 -5.16
N THR A 10 -1.75 13.75 -5.97
CA THR A 10 -2.94 13.03 -5.50
C THR A 10 -2.96 11.61 -6.03
N SER A 11 -3.34 10.65 -5.19
CA SER A 11 -3.70 9.30 -5.61
C SER A 11 -4.48 8.60 -4.49
N GLY A 12 -5.39 7.70 -4.89
CA GLY A 12 -6.25 6.95 -3.97
C GLY A 12 -5.58 5.73 -3.33
N THR A 13 -4.36 5.38 -3.75
CA THR A 13 -3.65 4.17 -3.29
C THR A 13 -2.24 4.45 -2.76
N LEU A 14 -1.85 5.72 -2.59
CA LEU A 14 -0.57 6.06 -1.97
C LEU A 14 -0.59 5.59 -0.51
N SER A 15 0.29 4.64 -0.17
CA SER A 15 0.47 4.16 1.20
C SER A 15 1.84 3.49 1.36
N PRO A 16 2.58 3.76 2.46
CA PRO A 16 2.35 4.81 3.45
C PRO A 16 2.77 6.18 2.91
N LEU A 17 2.06 7.25 3.29
CA LEU A 17 2.26 8.59 2.73
C LEU A 17 3.67 9.15 3.03
N GLU A 18 4.27 8.76 4.15
CA GLU A 18 5.57 9.23 4.64
C GLU A 18 6.76 8.73 3.82
N THR A 19 6.56 7.74 2.96
CA THR A 19 7.63 7.17 2.13
C THR A 19 7.97 8.06 0.93
N TYR A 20 6.97 8.70 0.31
CA TYR A 20 7.17 9.42 -0.94
C TYR A 20 8.08 10.65 -0.82
N PRO A 21 7.95 11.51 0.22
CA PRO A 21 8.87 12.62 0.44
C PRO A 21 10.35 12.17 0.51
N LYS A 22 10.61 11.01 1.12
CA LYS A 22 11.96 10.47 1.32
C LYS A 22 12.58 9.91 0.04
N ILE A 23 11.79 9.21 -0.78
CA ILE A 23 12.28 8.58 -2.02
C ILE A 23 12.45 9.62 -3.14
N LEU A 24 11.57 10.62 -3.18
CA LEU A 24 11.54 11.63 -4.24
C LEU A 24 12.22 12.95 -3.84
N ASP A 25 12.78 13.02 -2.64
CA ASP A 25 13.56 14.15 -2.11
C ASP A 25 12.81 15.50 -2.19
N PHE A 26 11.62 15.56 -1.58
CA PHE A 26 10.84 16.79 -1.47
C PHE A 26 10.19 16.93 -0.10
N GLU A 27 9.89 18.16 0.30
CA GLU A 27 9.23 18.48 1.57
C GLU A 27 7.80 19.02 1.31
N PRO A 28 6.75 18.19 1.51
CA PRO A 28 5.38 18.65 1.34
C PRO A 28 4.94 19.57 2.48
N ALA A 29 4.31 20.70 2.14
CA ALA A 29 3.68 21.56 3.14
C ALA A 29 2.45 20.91 3.81
N VAL A 30 1.74 20.03 3.08
CA VAL A 30 0.56 19.31 3.57
C VAL A 30 0.61 17.86 3.11
N MET A 31 0.34 16.95 4.04
CA MET A 31 0.13 15.52 3.77
C MET A 31 -1.20 15.11 4.38
N ALA A 32 -2.13 14.62 3.56
CA ALA A 32 -3.47 14.26 4.01
C ALA A 32 -3.92 12.94 3.38
N SER A 33 -4.51 12.08 4.22
CA SER A 33 -5.25 10.90 3.78
C SER A 33 -6.72 11.15 4.02
N LEU A 34 -7.55 10.92 3.00
CA LEU A 34 -8.99 11.07 3.07
C LEU A 34 -9.60 9.68 3.10
N THR A 35 -10.39 9.37 4.13
CA THR A 35 -11.09 8.10 4.23
C THR A 35 -12.15 7.99 3.15
N MET A 36 -12.14 6.89 2.39
CA MET A 36 -13.15 6.65 1.35
C MET A 36 -14.52 6.38 1.99
N THR A 37 -15.54 7.12 1.59
CA THR A 37 -16.94 6.89 1.97
C THR A 37 -17.70 6.30 0.80
N LEU A 38 -18.26 5.10 0.97
CA LEU A 38 -19.14 4.46 -0.02
C LEU A 38 -20.58 4.50 0.47
N ALA A 39 -21.54 4.75 -0.43
CA ALA A 39 -22.97 4.71 -0.07
C ALA A 39 -23.46 3.29 0.30
N ARG A 40 -22.73 2.25 -0.13
CA ARG A 40 -23.00 0.82 0.12
C ARG A 40 -21.67 0.05 0.14
N PRO A 41 -21.57 -1.10 0.84
CA PRO A 41 -20.37 -1.92 0.82
C PRO A 41 -20.21 -2.63 -0.53
N CYS A 42 -19.42 -2.06 -1.44
CA CYS A 42 -19.13 -2.65 -2.76
C CYS A 42 -17.78 -3.38 -2.83
N LEU A 43 -17.02 -3.40 -1.74
CA LEU A 43 -15.73 -4.09 -1.62
C LEU A 43 -15.75 -5.02 -0.40
N SER A 44 -15.25 -6.25 -0.57
CA SER A 44 -15.14 -7.25 0.50
C SER A 44 -13.73 -7.85 0.51
N PRO A 45 -12.72 -7.09 1.00
CA PRO A 45 -11.35 -7.60 1.06
C PRO A 45 -11.30 -8.82 2.01
N LEU A 46 -10.66 -9.90 1.56
CA LEU A 46 -10.45 -11.13 2.33
C LEU A 46 -8.97 -11.49 2.28
N VAL A 47 -8.37 -11.68 3.45
CA VAL A 47 -6.99 -12.18 3.57
C VAL A 47 -7.05 -13.66 3.95
N VAL A 48 -6.57 -14.54 3.07
CA VAL A 48 -6.50 -15.98 3.35
C VAL A 48 -5.09 -16.33 3.84
N ALA A 49 -4.98 -16.74 5.10
CA ALA A 49 -3.68 -17.00 5.75
C ALA A 49 -3.27 -18.48 5.76
N ARG A 50 -4.23 -19.40 5.63
CA ARG A 50 -4.00 -20.85 5.71
C ARG A 50 -4.77 -21.62 4.66
N GLY A 51 -4.17 -22.70 4.17
CA GLY A 51 -4.82 -23.68 3.31
C GLY A 51 -5.77 -24.59 4.08
N ASN A 52 -6.42 -25.50 3.37
CA ASN A 52 -7.31 -26.50 3.95
C ASN A 52 -6.58 -27.42 4.96
N ASP A 53 -5.30 -27.67 4.71
CA ASP A 53 -4.38 -28.43 5.56
C ASP A 53 -3.85 -27.64 6.78
N GLN A 54 -4.36 -26.42 7.03
CA GLN A 54 -3.92 -25.51 8.09
C GLN A 54 -2.46 -25.06 7.98
N VAL A 55 -1.81 -25.26 6.83
CA VAL A 55 -0.45 -24.77 6.59
C VAL A 55 -0.50 -23.30 6.24
N ALA A 56 0.45 -22.52 6.77
CA ALA A 56 0.56 -21.09 6.50
C ALA A 56 0.88 -20.85 5.02
N MET A 57 -0.01 -20.14 4.32
CA MET A 57 0.23 -19.75 2.94
C MET A 57 1.14 -18.53 2.93
N THR A 58 2.36 -18.70 2.45
CA THR A 58 3.32 -17.61 2.30
C THR A 58 4.07 -17.77 0.99
N PHE A 59 4.44 -16.66 0.37
CA PHE A 59 5.34 -16.63 -0.79
C PHE A 59 6.83 -16.69 -0.37
N ARG A 60 7.11 -16.90 0.92
CA ARG A 60 8.49 -16.94 1.42
C ARG A 60 9.16 -18.22 0.92
N LEU A 61 10.14 -18.05 0.04
CA LEU A 61 10.97 -19.17 -0.41
C LEU A 61 11.97 -19.52 0.71
N ASN A 62 11.62 -20.52 1.51
CA ASN A 62 12.56 -21.10 2.45
C ASN A 62 13.47 -22.06 1.67
N GLN A 63 14.79 -21.83 1.65
CA GLN A 63 15.78 -22.68 0.95
C GLN A 63 15.94 -24.09 1.57
N GLY A 64 14.97 -24.58 2.34
CA GLY A 64 15.06 -25.82 3.10
C GLY A 64 13.73 -26.55 3.31
N THR A 65 12.72 -26.34 2.46
CA THR A 65 11.52 -27.19 2.46
C THR A 65 11.53 -28.06 1.21
N THR A 66 11.96 -29.31 1.40
CA THR A 66 11.86 -30.40 0.44
C THR A 66 10.48 -30.48 -0.19
N LEU A 67 10.49 -30.58 -1.52
CA LEU A 67 9.53 -31.23 -2.42
C LEU A 67 8.25 -31.77 -1.76
N MET A 68 7.11 -31.26 -2.24
CA MET A 68 6.14 -32.12 -2.89
C MET A 68 5.90 -31.60 -4.31
#